data_AF-A0A317I6P8-F1
#
_entry.id   AF-A0A317I6P8-F1
#
_cell.length_a   1.000
_cell.length_b   1.000
_cell.length_c   1.000
_cell.angle_alpha   90.00
_cell.angle_beta   90.00
_cell.angle_gamma   90.00
#
_symmetry.space_group_name_H-M   'P 1'
#
loop_
_entity.id
_entity.type
_entity.pdbx_description
1 polymer ?
#
loop_
_entity_poly.entity_id
_entity_poly.type
_entity_poly.pdbx_seq_one_letter_code
_entity_poly.pdbx_strand_id
1 'polypeptide(L)'
;MRKIVCAISLASALIFALAVHAAAPVSFAGTWTLDKSKSQGLSQRMQGADSVSWVITQTDKEITIEEKVQGGGGPGGGGPPAAGGAPGGGGRGPGMGGPRTYSLGGTETNGEMGPAKFVRKASWSGDGKTLELTQKTTFQRQDGSESTSNSSDKLTLSGDGKTLTVTRHSEGGRGPQDSTLVFNK
;
A
#
# COMPACT_ATOMS: atom_id res chain seq x y z
N MET A 1 41.49 62.44 37.43
CA MET A 1 42.03 61.72 36.25
C MET A 1 42.59 60.40 36.77
N ARG A 2 42.19 59.17 36.41
CA ARG A 2 41.25 58.55 35.47
C ARG A 2 40.60 57.34 36.21
N LYS A 3 39.40 56.96 35.81
CA LYS A 3 38.38 56.24 36.60
C LYS A 3 38.63 54.73 36.72
N ILE A 4 38.40 54.20 37.93
CA ILE A 4 38.10 52.79 38.23
C ILE A 4 36.58 52.58 38.05
N VAL A 5 36.15 51.44 37.50
CA VAL A 5 34.99 50.60 37.90
C VAL A 5 34.74 49.51 36.84
N CYS A 6 34.73 48.25 37.29
CA CYS A 6 34.34 47.03 36.58
C CYS A 6 32.82 46.91 36.39
N ALA A 7 32.35 46.41 35.23
CA ALA A 7 31.04 45.75 35.04
C ALA A 7 31.04 45.02 33.67
N ILE A 8 31.23 43.70 33.63
CA ILE A 8 30.17 42.68 33.47
C ILE A 8 29.24 42.94 32.28
N SER A 9 29.45 42.22 31.16
CA SER A 9 28.34 41.59 30.40
C SER A 9 28.91 40.53 29.45
N LEU A 10 29.00 39.30 29.97
CA LEU A 10 29.17 38.09 29.20
C LEU A 10 27.81 37.78 28.54
N ALA A 11 27.57 38.29 27.34
CA ALA A 11 26.36 37.97 26.59
C ALA A 11 26.50 36.57 25.95
N SER A 12 26.13 35.54 26.69
CA SER A 12 25.93 34.19 26.16
C SER A 12 24.83 34.20 25.10
N ALA A 13 25.22 34.22 23.82
CA ALA A 13 24.32 33.93 22.72
C ALA A 13 24.00 32.42 22.72
N LEU A 14 22.96 32.04 23.46
CA LEU A 14 22.38 30.71 23.41
C LEU A 14 21.62 30.57 22.07
N ILE A 15 22.33 30.15 21.03
CA ILE A 15 21.71 29.70 19.79
C ILE A 15 21.07 28.34 20.08
N PHE A 16 19.78 28.34 20.42
CA PHE A 16 18.97 27.13 20.42
C PHE A 16 18.85 26.66 18.97
N ALA A 17 19.75 25.77 18.56
CA ALA A 17 19.53 24.91 17.40
C ALA A 17 18.34 24.00 17.74
N LEU A 18 17.13 24.44 17.39
CA LEU A 18 15.96 23.57 17.33
C LEU A 18 16.25 22.53 16.24
N ALA A 19 16.86 21.42 16.65
CA ALA A 19 16.87 20.21 15.85
C ALA A 19 15.40 19.81 15.68
N VAL A 20 14.83 20.16 14.51
CA VAL A 20 13.54 19.65 14.06
C VAL A 20 13.72 18.14 13.97
N HIS A 21 13.41 17.43 15.05
CA HIS A 21 13.24 15.99 15.03
C HIS A 21 12.00 15.74 14.19
N ALA A 22 12.21 15.42 12.90
CA ALA A 22 11.17 14.83 12.10
C ALA A 22 10.70 13.58 12.86
N ALA A 23 9.43 13.57 13.30
CA ALA A 23 8.85 12.40 13.93
C ALA A 23 8.98 11.23 12.95
N ALA A 24 9.35 10.05 13.48
CA ALA A 24 9.42 8.85 12.65
C ALA A 24 8.07 8.63 11.94
N PRO A 25 8.08 8.24 10.64
CA PRO A 25 6.83 7.95 9.93
C PRO A 25 5.99 6.91 10.67
N VAL A 26 4.66 7.01 10.54
CA VAL A 26 3.76 6.06 11.19
C VAL A 26 4.00 4.63 10.67
N SER A 27 3.80 3.62 11.52
CA SER A 27 3.89 2.22 11.09
C SER A 27 2.52 1.66 10.76
N PHE A 28 2.35 1.14 9.55
CA PHE A 28 1.14 0.47 9.08
C PHE A 28 1.14 -1.04 9.36
N ALA A 29 2.20 -1.56 9.99
CA ALA A 29 2.35 -2.98 10.26
C ALA A 29 1.18 -3.54 11.08
N GLY A 30 0.76 -4.76 10.72
CA GLY A 30 -0.31 -5.48 11.39
C GLY A 30 -1.15 -6.32 10.44
N THR A 31 -2.10 -7.03 11.04
CA THR A 31 -3.15 -7.74 10.32
C THR A 31 -4.40 -6.87 10.33
N TRP A 32 -4.98 -6.68 9.16
CA TRP A 32 -6.08 -5.75 8.91
C TRP A 32 -7.21 -6.50 8.22
N THR A 33 -8.42 -6.42 8.75
CA THR A 33 -9.61 -7.06 8.15
C THR A 33 -10.51 -5.98 7.58
N LEU A 34 -10.94 -6.16 6.33
CA LEU A 34 -11.77 -5.22 5.61
C LEU A 34 -13.15 -5.10 6.28
N ASP A 35 -13.52 -3.89 6.63
CA ASP A 35 -14.86 -3.51 7.04
C ASP A 35 -15.66 -3.13 5.80
N LYS A 36 -16.38 -4.10 5.24
CA LYS A 36 -17.20 -3.88 4.05
C LYS A 36 -18.30 -2.84 4.25
N SER A 37 -18.80 -2.71 5.48
CA SER A 37 -19.89 -1.78 5.80
C SER A 37 -19.43 -0.31 5.77
N LYS A 38 -18.13 -0.08 6.01
CA LYS A 38 -17.52 1.25 5.97
C LYS A 38 -16.76 1.54 4.67
N SER A 39 -16.60 0.52 3.82
CA SER A 39 -15.87 0.63 2.56
C SER A 39 -16.80 1.01 1.40
N GLN A 40 -16.25 1.71 0.40
CA GLN A 40 -16.96 2.21 -0.76
C GLN A 40 -16.21 1.85 -2.06
N GLY A 41 -16.95 1.69 -3.16
CA GLY A 41 -16.34 1.35 -4.46
C GLY A 41 -15.68 -0.02 -4.50
N LEU A 42 -16.09 -0.95 -3.64
CA LEU A 42 -15.53 -2.31 -3.60
C LEU A 42 -15.68 -3.01 -4.95
N SER A 43 -14.62 -3.69 -5.39
CA SER A 43 -14.72 -4.57 -6.56
C SER A 43 -15.73 -5.70 -6.33
N GLN A 44 -16.33 -6.22 -7.40
CA GLN A 44 -17.27 -7.36 -7.34
C GLN A 44 -16.69 -8.55 -6.56
N ARG A 45 -15.38 -8.82 -6.72
CA ARG A 45 -14.68 -9.87 -5.99
C ARG A 45 -14.69 -9.63 -4.48
N MET A 46 -14.41 -8.40 -4.03
CA MET A 46 -14.40 -8.05 -2.60
C MET A 46 -15.82 -8.01 -2.02
N GLN A 47 -16.81 -7.58 -2.80
CA GLN A 47 -18.22 -7.62 -2.39
C GLN A 47 -18.65 -9.06 -2.11
N GLY A 48 -18.34 -9.99 -3.02
CA GLY A 48 -18.72 -11.40 -2.90
C GLY A 48 -17.85 -12.25 -1.96
N ALA A 49 -16.68 -11.77 -1.52
CA ALA A 49 -15.81 -12.51 -0.60
C ALA A 49 -16.47 -12.77 0.76
N ASP A 50 -16.08 -13.80 1.50
CA ASP A 50 -16.47 -13.92 2.92
C ASP A 50 -15.65 -12.95 3.78
N SER A 51 -14.35 -12.86 3.50
CA SER A 51 -13.44 -11.92 4.16
C SER A 51 -12.33 -11.46 3.22
N VAL A 52 -11.83 -10.26 3.49
CA VAL A 52 -10.61 -9.73 2.87
C VAL A 52 -9.71 -9.23 4.00
N SER A 53 -8.46 -9.67 4.03
CA SER A 53 -7.49 -9.24 5.02
C SER A 53 -6.15 -8.86 4.40
N TRP A 54 -5.49 -7.87 4.98
CA TRP A 54 -4.13 -7.46 4.64
C TRP A 54 -3.20 -7.80 5.79
N VAL A 55 -2.12 -8.51 5.49
CA VAL A 55 -0.98 -8.67 6.40
C VAL A 55 0.10 -7.71 5.91
N ILE A 56 0.35 -6.68 6.71
CA ILE A 56 1.35 -5.65 6.40
C ILE A 56 2.56 -5.87 7.30
N THR A 57 3.72 -6.08 6.69
CA THR A 57 5.02 -6.00 7.35
C THR A 57 5.72 -4.71 6.93
N GLN A 58 6.34 -4.01 7.88
CA GLN A 58 7.03 -2.75 7.63
C GLN A 58 8.32 -2.69 8.43
N THR A 59 9.41 -2.36 7.76
CA THR A 59 10.72 -2.05 8.34
C THR A 59 11.03 -0.57 8.14
N ASP A 60 12.25 -0.16 8.47
CA ASP A 60 12.78 1.17 8.14
C ASP A 60 12.94 1.39 6.62
N LYS A 61 13.09 0.32 5.85
CA LYS A 61 13.45 0.37 4.41
C LYS A 61 12.34 -0.04 3.47
N GLU A 62 11.42 -0.88 3.92
CA GLU A 62 10.43 -1.49 3.05
C GLU A 62 9.09 -1.71 3.74
N ILE A 63 8.04 -1.78 2.94
CA ILE A 63 6.71 -2.21 3.33
C ILE A 63 6.26 -3.32 2.39
N THR A 64 5.74 -4.41 2.94
CA THR A 64 5.15 -5.51 2.18
C THR A 64 3.69 -5.68 2.57
N ILE A 65 2.81 -5.74 1.57
CA ILE A 65 1.38 -5.94 1.74
C ILE A 65 0.99 -7.27 1.10
N GLU A 66 0.55 -8.22 1.92
CA GLU A 66 -0.05 -9.48 1.47
C GLU A 66 -1.57 -9.38 1.60
N GLU A 67 -2.30 -9.45 0.49
CA GLU A 67 -3.77 -9.47 0.47
C GLU A 67 -4.29 -10.91 0.43
N LYS A 68 -5.18 -11.25 1.36
CA LYS A 68 -5.87 -12.53 1.44
C LYS A 68 -7.35 -12.30 1.23
N VAL A 69 -7.92 -12.99 0.25
CA VAL A 69 -9.36 -13.00 -0.01
C VAL A 69 -9.86 -14.42 0.25
N GLN A 70 -10.76 -14.57 1.22
CA GLN A 70 -11.42 -15.82 1.54
C GLN A 70 -12.88 -15.72 1.11
N GLY A 71 -13.42 -16.80 0.53
CA GLY A 71 -14.78 -16.80 0.01
C GLY A 71 -14.94 -15.96 -1.27
N GLY A 72 -16.14 -15.98 -1.82
CA GLY A 72 -16.45 -15.33 -3.09
C GLY A 72 -16.26 -16.26 -4.28
N GLY A 73 -17.31 -17.01 -4.60
CA GLY A 73 -17.53 -17.50 -5.95
C GLY A 73 -17.88 -16.33 -6.86
N GLY A 74 -16.89 -15.68 -7.46
CA GLY A 74 -17.08 -14.88 -8.67
C GLY A 74 -16.71 -15.74 -9.88
N PRO A 75 -17.39 -15.62 -11.03
CA PRO A 75 -17.32 -16.57 -12.13
C PRO A 75 -15.89 -16.66 -12.71
N GLY A 76 -15.12 -17.62 -12.21
CA GLY A 76 -14.19 -18.34 -13.06
C GLY A 76 -15.03 -18.95 -14.17
N GLY A 77 -14.68 -18.63 -15.41
CA GLY A 77 -15.45 -19.02 -16.59
C GLY A 77 -15.94 -20.46 -16.46
N GLY A 78 -17.27 -20.62 -16.53
CA GLY A 78 -17.90 -21.89 -16.78
C GLY A 78 -17.50 -22.35 -18.18
N GLY A 79 -16.26 -22.85 -18.32
CA GLY A 79 -15.97 -23.85 -19.31
C GLY A 79 -16.64 -25.15 -18.86
N PRO A 80 -17.32 -25.88 -19.75
CA PRO A 80 -17.94 -27.15 -19.40
C PRO A 80 -16.90 -28.08 -18.75
N PRO A 81 -17.32 -28.94 -17.80
CA PRO A 81 -16.41 -29.87 -17.14
C PRO A 81 -15.78 -30.76 -18.20
N ALA A 82 -14.47 -30.62 -18.40
CA ALA A 82 -13.68 -31.62 -19.10
C ALA A 82 -13.78 -32.91 -18.28
N ALA A 83 -14.61 -33.83 -18.77
CA ALA A 83 -14.79 -35.14 -18.18
C ALA A 83 -13.46 -35.90 -18.26
N GLY A 84 -12.92 -36.24 -17.09
CA GLY A 84 -11.83 -37.21 -16.94
C GLY A 84 -10.53 -36.61 -16.45
N GLY A 85 -10.25 -36.76 -15.15
CA GLY A 85 -8.88 -36.64 -14.65
C GLY A 85 -8.76 -36.20 -13.19
N ALA A 86 -8.68 -37.19 -12.30
CA ALA A 86 -8.04 -37.18 -10.97
C ALA A 86 -8.67 -36.34 -9.81
N PRO A 87 -8.90 -36.96 -8.64
CA PRO A 87 -9.23 -36.24 -7.42
C PRO A 87 -7.95 -35.79 -6.72
N GLY A 88 -7.63 -34.49 -6.78
CA GLY A 88 -6.40 -34.00 -6.16
C GLY A 88 -6.35 -32.49 -6.02
N GLY A 89 -6.78 -31.99 -4.86
CA GLY A 89 -6.26 -30.78 -4.22
C GLY A 89 -6.66 -29.45 -4.85
N GLY A 90 -7.41 -28.65 -4.09
CA GLY A 90 -7.61 -27.22 -4.36
C GLY A 90 -6.27 -26.49 -4.44
N GLY A 91 -5.75 -26.35 -5.66
CA GLY A 91 -4.52 -25.63 -5.97
C GLY A 91 -4.87 -24.31 -6.61
N ARG A 92 -4.75 -23.23 -5.82
CA ARG A 92 -4.69 -21.85 -6.29
C ARG A 92 -3.93 -21.77 -7.62
N GLY A 93 -4.63 -21.50 -8.72
CA GLY A 93 -3.98 -20.85 -9.86
C GLY A 93 -3.37 -19.55 -9.33
N PRO A 94 -2.14 -19.17 -9.72
CA PRO A 94 -1.51 -17.95 -9.26
C PRO A 94 -2.30 -16.77 -9.83
N GLY A 95 -3.35 -16.34 -9.12
CA GLY A 95 -3.86 -15.00 -9.26
C GLY A 95 -2.69 -14.05 -9.04
N MET A 96 -2.65 -12.96 -9.80
CA MET A 96 -1.66 -11.86 -9.75
C MET A 96 -1.60 -11.12 -8.38
N GLY A 97 -1.70 -11.82 -7.25
CA GLY A 97 -1.90 -11.29 -5.90
C GLY A 97 -0.89 -11.87 -4.90
N GLY A 98 0.35 -12.06 -5.31
CA GLY A 98 1.45 -12.28 -4.36
C GLY A 98 1.73 -11.02 -3.51
N PRO A 99 2.56 -11.15 -2.46
CA PRO A 99 2.96 -10.00 -1.64
C PRO A 99 3.50 -8.85 -2.49
N ARG A 100 3.09 -7.62 -2.17
CA ARG A 100 3.54 -6.40 -2.85
C ARG A 100 4.52 -5.67 -1.94
N THR A 101 5.79 -5.69 -2.30
CA THR A 101 6.86 -4.98 -1.59
C THR A 101 7.20 -3.66 -2.26
N TYR A 102 7.42 -2.62 -1.46
CA TYR A 102 7.80 -1.27 -1.85
C TYR A 102 8.98 -0.79 -1.01
N SER A 103 9.96 -0.15 -1.65
CA SER A 103 11.00 0.62 -0.96
C SER A 103 10.41 1.90 -0.36
N LEU A 104 10.61 2.11 0.95
CA LEU A 104 10.22 3.33 1.66
C LEU A 104 11.19 4.49 1.44
N GLY A 105 12.34 4.25 0.81
CA GLY A 105 13.32 5.28 0.45
C GLY A 105 12.92 6.15 -0.75
N GLY A 106 11.70 5.99 -1.28
CA GLY A 106 11.22 6.73 -2.45
C GLY A 106 11.76 6.24 -3.79
N THR A 107 12.59 5.19 -3.80
CA THR A 107 13.12 4.56 -5.01
C THR A 107 12.10 3.61 -5.63
N GLU A 108 12.15 3.51 -6.96
CA GLU A 108 11.29 2.56 -7.68
C GLU A 108 11.78 1.13 -7.48
N THR A 109 10.84 0.22 -7.27
CA THR A 109 11.05 -1.23 -7.24
C THR A 109 10.44 -1.82 -8.50
N ASN A 110 11.26 -2.49 -9.29
CA ASN A 110 10.86 -3.11 -10.54
C ASN A 110 10.81 -4.64 -10.38
N GLY A 111 9.99 -5.32 -11.16
CA GLY A 111 10.02 -6.77 -11.21
C GLY A 111 9.03 -7.35 -12.21
N GLU A 112 8.97 -8.68 -12.21
CA GLU A 112 8.14 -9.45 -13.13
C GLU A 112 7.20 -10.35 -12.34
N MET A 113 5.99 -10.54 -12.86
CA MET A 113 4.95 -11.42 -12.31
C MET A 113 4.35 -12.20 -13.47
N GLY A 114 4.96 -13.35 -13.78
CA GLY A 114 4.63 -14.11 -14.98
C GLY A 114 4.87 -13.26 -16.24
N PRO A 115 3.89 -13.12 -17.15
CA PRO A 115 4.05 -12.33 -18.38
C PRO A 115 3.95 -10.81 -18.16
N ALA A 116 3.72 -10.35 -16.93
CA ALA A 116 3.55 -8.94 -16.61
C ALA A 116 4.80 -8.35 -15.93
N LYS A 117 5.17 -7.13 -16.29
CA LYS A 117 6.18 -6.32 -15.61
C LYS A 117 5.50 -5.35 -14.65
N PHE A 118 6.13 -5.03 -13.53
CA PHE A 118 5.65 -4.00 -12.61
C PHE A 118 6.72 -3.00 -12.22
N VAL A 119 6.27 -1.78 -11.94
CA VAL A 119 7.03 -0.70 -11.30
C VAL A 119 6.24 -0.25 -10.08
N ARG A 120 6.90 -0.15 -8.93
CA ARG A 120 6.29 0.23 -7.65
C ARG A 120 7.08 1.34 -6.99
N LYS A 121 6.40 2.29 -6.37
CA LYS A 121 7.03 3.38 -5.61
C LYS A 121 6.21 3.73 -4.38
N ALA A 122 6.90 3.96 -3.26
CA ALA A 122 6.30 4.53 -2.06
C ALA A 122 6.69 6.00 -1.90
N SER A 123 5.84 6.82 -1.32
CA SER A 123 6.12 8.22 -1.03
C SER A 123 5.37 8.66 0.24
N TRP A 124 6.12 9.21 1.20
CA TRP A 124 5.57 9.75 2.44
C TRP A 124 5.08 11.18 2.24
N SER A 125 4.01 11.55 2.92
CA SER A 125 3.68 12.96 3.15
C SER A 125 4.74 13.63 4.03
N GLY A 126 4.86 14.95 3.95
CA GLY A 126 5.86 15.70 4.73
C GLY A 126 5.71 15.58 6.25
N ASP A 127 4.53 15.20 6.73
CA ASP A 127 4.24 14.94 8.14
C ASP A 127 4.41 13.47 8.55
N GLY A 128 4.78 12.58 7.61
CA GLY A 128 5.00 11.15 7.86
C GLY A 128 3.75 10.36 8.24
N LYS A 129 2.54 10.91 8.06
CA LYS A 129 1.27 10.26 8.46
C LYS A 129 0.56 9.54 7.32
N THR A 130 0.84 9.93 6.09
CA THR A 130 0.24 9.34 4.88
C THR A 130 1.33 8.68 4.05
N LEU A 131 1.08 7.44 3.64
CA LEU A 131 1.94 6.71 2.71
C LEU A 131 1.18 6.51 1.41
N GLU A 132 1.71 7.05 0.32
CA GLU A 132 1.22 6.80 -1.03
C GLU A 132 2.03 5.69 -1.68
N LEU A 133 1.33 4.65 -2.16
CA LEU A 133 1.90 3.50 -2.86
C LEU A 133 1.37 3.49 -4.28
N THR A 134 2.25 3.65 -5.25
CA THR A 134 1.90 3.59 -6.68
C THR A 134 2.41 2.30 -7.28
N GLN A 135 1.62 1.68 -8.15
CA GLN A 135 2.01 0.53 -8.94
C GLN A 135 1.54 0.70 -10.38
N LYS A 136 2.47 0.53 -11.31
CA LYS A 136 2.22 0.35 -12.74
C LYS A 136 2.47 -1.10 -13.09
N THR A 137 1.54 -1.75 -13.77
CA THR A 137 1.68 -3.11 -14.29
C THR A 137 1.48 -3.08 -15.79
N THR A 138 2.46 -3.59 -16.54
CA THR A 138 2.40 -3.70 -17.99
C THR A 138 2.37 -5.17 -18.37
N PHE A 139 1.41 -5.56 -19.20
CA PHE A 139 1.29 -6.91 -19.75
C PHE A 139 1.25 -6.84 -21.27
N GLN A 140 1.88 -7.81 -21.92
CA GLN A 140 1.75 -7.98 -23.36
C GLN A 140 0.53 -8.85 -23.67
N ARG A 141 -0.28 -8.38 -24.61
CA ARG A 141 -1.41 -9.12 -25.16
C ARG A 141 -0.90 -10.13 -26.19
N GLN A 142 -1.73 -11.12 -26.52
CA GLN A 142 -1.39 -12.16 -27.51
C GLN A 142 -1.12 -11.60 -28.92
N ASP A 143 -1.65 -10.42 -29.24
CA ASP A 143 -1.41 -9.70 -30.50
C ASP A 143 -0.09 -8.90 -30.51
N GLY A 144 0.71 -8.98 -29.44
CA GLY A 144 1.96 -8.23 -29.28
C GLY A 144 1.78 -6.79 -28.78
N SER A 145 0.54 -6.32 -28.60
CA SER A 145 0.29 -4.97 -28.06
C SER A 145 0.47 -4.93 -26.54
N GLU A 146 0.88 -3.78 -26.01
CA GLU A 146 1.00 -3.59 -24.57
C GLU A 146 -0.30 -3.06 -23.96
N SER A 147 -0.58 -3.52 -22.74
CA SER A 147 -1.62 -2.99 -21.90
C SER A 147 -1.03 -2.59 -20.57
N THR A 148 -1.42 -1.43 -20.07
CA THR A 148 -1.01 -0.93 -18.77
C THR A 148 -2.21 -0.87 -17.83
N SER A 149 -1.97 -1.18 -16.56
CA SER A 149 -2.84 -0.81 -15.45
C SER A 149 -2.04 -0.05 -14.41
N ASN A 150 -2.59 1.05 -13.92
CA ASN A 150 -2.03 1.87 -12.86
C ASN A 150 -2.90 1.74 -11.61
N SER A 151 -2.27 1.82 -10.45
CA SER A 151 -2.98 1.96 -9.17
C SER A 151 -2.19 2.87 -8.23
N SER A 152 -2.90 3.68 -7.45
CA SER A 152 -2.38 4.46 -6.33
C SER A 152 -3.22 4.16 -5.09
N ASP A 153 -2.56 3.77 -4.00
CA ASP A 153 -3.14 3.55 -2.68
C ASP A 153 -2.59 4.61 -1.72
N LYS A 154 -3.47 5.42 -1.11
CA LYS A 154 -3.11 6.33 -0.02
C LYS A 154 -3.54 5.75 1.31
N LEU A 155 -2.56 5.40 2.14
CA LEU A 155 -2.75 4.76 3.44
C LEU A 155 -2.70 5.81 4.56
N THR A 156 -3.69 5.78 5.45
CA THR A 156 -3.74 6.61 6.67
C THR A 156 -4.26 5.79 7.85
N LEU A 157 -3.78 6.09 9.05
CA LEU A 157 -4.26 5.49 10.30
C LEU A 157 -5.15 6.45 11.08
N SER A 158 -6.15 5.92 11.77
CA SER A 158 -6.83 6.64 12.86
C SER A 158 -5.86 7.00 13.97
N GLY A 159 -6.21 8.01 14.79
CA GLY A 159 -5.35 8.45 15.90
C GLY A 159 -5.07 7.37 16.96
N ASP A 160 -5.93 6.36 17.06
CA ASP A 160 -5.74 5.19 17.93
C ASP A 160 -5.01 4.01 17.26
N GLY A 161 -4.67 4.13 15.97
CA GLY A 161 -3.97 3.10 15.19
C GLY A 161 -4.76 1.81 14.94
N LYS A 162 -6.07 1.80 15.18
CA LYS A 162 -6.94 0.61 15.04
C LYS A 162 -7.71 0.54 13.72
N THR A 163 -7.76 1.64 12.98
CA THR A 163 -8.40 1.71 11.67
C THR A 163 -7.40 2.17 10.62
N LEU A 164 -7.26 1.37 9.56
CA LEU A 164 -6.51 1.70 8.36
C LEU A 164 -7.50 2.11 7.28
N THR A 165 -7.36 3.32 6.77
CA THR A 165 -8.11 3.77 5.60
C THR A 165 -7.18 3.80 4.39
N VAL A 166 -7.63 3.20 3.30
CA VAL A 166 -6.94 3.19 2.01
C VAL A 166 -7.83 3.83 0.97
N THR A 167 -7.42 4.98 0.45
CA THR A 167 -8.06 5.54 -0.75
C THR A 167 -7.31 5.02 -1.95
N ARG A 168 -7.99 4.25 -2.80
CA ARG A 168 -7.42 3.62 -3.98
C ARG A 168 -7.99 4.23 -5.23
N HIS A 169 -7.12 4.68 -6.11
CA HIS A 169 -7.41 4.99 -7.50
C HIS A 169 -6.77 3.91 -8.38
N SER A 170 -7.52 3.30 -9.27
CA SER A 170 -6.99 2.34 -10.24
C SER A 170 -7.50 2.64 -11.63
N GLU A 171 -6.64 2.52 -12.63
CA GLU A 171 -6.97 2.72 -14.03
C GLU A 171 -6.42 1.55 -14.86
N GLY A 172 -7.20 1.09 -15.82
CA GLY A 172 -6.78 0.08 -16.78
C GLY A 172 -7.68 0.10 -18.00
N GLY A 173 -7.68 -0.98 -18.79
CA GLY A 173 -8.49 -1.05 -20.01
C GLY A 173 -10.02 -0.94 -19.82
N ARG A 174 -10.51 -0.94 -18.57
CA ARG A 174 -11.93 -0.74 -18.21
C ARG A 174 -12.25 0.70 -17.75
N GLY A 175 -11.27 1.60 -17.80
CA GLY A 175 -11.39 2.97 -17.30
C GLY A 175 -10.97 3.12 -15.83
N PRO A 176 -11.04 4.35 -15.30
CA PRO A 176 -10.69 4.66 -13.92
C PRO A 176 -11.76 4.15 -12.93
N GLN A 177 -11.31 3.75 -11.76
CA GLN A 177 -12.11 3.30 -10.63
C GLN A 177 -11.52 3.84 -9.34
N ASP A 178 -12.36 4.44 -8.51
CA ASP A 178 -12.02 4.90 -7.17
C ASP A 178 -12.69 4.03 -6.11
N SER A 179 -11.98 3.80 -5.01
CA SER A 179 -12.52 3.07 -3.86
C SER A 179 -11.91 3.58 -2.56
N THR A 180 -12.68 3.46 -1.49
CA THR A 180 -12.22 3.69 -0.12
C THR A 180 -12.35 2.39 0.64
N LEU A 181 -11.23 1.82 1.05
CA LEU A 181 -11.17 0.58 1.80
C LEU A 181 -10.90 0.94 3.26
N VAL A 182 -11.79 0.54 4.15
CA VAL A 182 -11.63 0.71 5.59
C VAL A 182 -11.34 -0.65 6.19
N PHE A 183 -10.23 -0.78 6.90
CA PHE A 183 -9.85 -1.99 7.60
C PHE A 183 -9.75 -1.74 9.10
N ASN A 184 -10.06 -2.76 9.90
CA ASN A 184 -9.87 -2.77 11.34
C ASN A 184 -8.88 -3.87 11.74
N LYS A 185 -8.14 -3.63 12.82
CA LYS A 185 -7.32 -4.66 13.48
C LYS A 185 -8.15 -5.64 14.28
#